data_AF-A0AAV3S9X5-F1
#
_entry.id   AF-A0AAV3S9X5-F1
#
_cell.length_a   1.000
_cell.length_b   1.000
_cell.length_c   1.000
_cell.angle_alpha   90.00
_cell.angle_beta   90.00
_cell.angle_gamma   90.00
#
_symmetry.space_group_name_H-M   'P 1'
#
loop_
_entity.id
_entity.type
_entity.pdbx_description
1 polymer ?
#
loop_
_entity_poly.entity_id
_entity_poly.type
_entity_poly.pdbx_seq_one_letter_code
_entity_poly.pdbx_strand_id
1 'polypeptide(L)' 'MGILSQLSFVVTLAFCAPLITLGAQYAFAGKSLALLFFGLAALVLGVERYVLTPDDVAIAAAERVVGTVARDPDEE' A
#
# COMPACT_ATOMS: atom_id res chain seq x y z
N MET A 1 13.54 15.21 11.45
CA MET A 1 13.37 13.81 11.02
C MET A 1 14.67 13.06 11.30
N GLY A 2 14.75 12.31 12.41
CA GLY A 2 16.01 11.69 12.85
C GLY A 2 16.31 10.37 12.13
N ILE A 3 17.59 10.02 12.06
CA ILE A 3 18.13 8.80 11.42
C ILE A 3 17.42 7.52 11.93
N LEU A 4 16.93 7.53 13.18
CA LEU A 4 16.12 6.45 13.76
C LEU A 4 14.81 6.18 13.00
N SER A 5 14.16 7.21 12.46
CA SER A 5 12.92 7.07 11.68
C SER A 5 13.20 6.43 10.31
N GLN A 6 14.33 6.77 9.69
CA GLN A 6 14.77 6.10 8.45
C GLN A 6 15.15 4.64 8.71
N LEU A 7 15.80 4.36 9.84
CA LEU A 7 16.19 3.00 10.20
C LEU A 7 14.98 2.10 10.44
N SER A 8 13.94 2.61 11.12
CA SER A 8 12.65 1.90 11.30
C SER A 8 12.04 1.53 9.95
N PHE A 9 12.00 2.48 9.01
CA PHE A 9 11.43 2.25 7.69
C PHE A 9 12.20 1.20 6.89
N VAL A 10 13.53 1.21 6.97
CA VAL A 10 14.37 0.19 6.32
C VAL A 10 14.09 -1.20 6.89
N VAL A 11 13.87 -1.32 8.20
CA VAL A 11 13.51 -2.59 8.85
C VAL A 11 12.13 -3.05 8.42
N THR A 12 11.14 -2.18 8.39
CA THR A 12 9.78 -2.50 7.89
C THR A 12 9.79 -2.91 6.42
N LEU A 13 10.60 -2.25 5.59
CA LEU A 13 10.79 -2.61 4.20
C LEU A 13 11.44 -3.99 4.06
N ALA A 14 12.45 -4.30 4.87
CA ALA A 14 13.07 -5.62 4.92
C ALA A 14 12.07 -6.71 5.34
N PHE A 15 11.15 -6.40 6.26
CA PHE A 15 10.06 -7.28 6.65
C PHE A 15 9.04 -7.49 5.52
N CYS A 16 8.81 -6.48 4.67
CA CYS A 16 7.93 -6.60 3.51
C CYS A 16 8.57 -7.33 2.31
N ALA A 17 9.90 -7.46 2.27
CA ALA A 17 10.61 -8.13 1.19
C ALA A 17 10.06 -9.53 0.82
N PRO A 18 9.78 -10.46 1.77
CA PRO A 18 9.17 -11.75 1.45
C PRO A 18 7.77 -11.62 0.83
N LEU A 19 6.94 -10.67 1.28
CA LEU A 19 5.61 -10.42 0.73
C LEU A 19 5.68 -9.91 -0.72
N ILE A 20 6.61 -8.99 -0.99
CA ILE A 20 6.86 -8.44 -2.33
C ILE A 20 7.35 -9.54 -3.27
N THR A 21 8.29 -10.37 -2.78
CA THR A 21 8.86 -11.48 -3.56
C THR A 21 7.78 -12.50 -3.90
N LEU A 22 6.94 -12.86 -2.93
CA LEU A 22 5.86 -13.81 -3.13
C LEU A 22 4.77 -13.24 -4.06
N GLY A 23 4.40 -11.98 -3.87
CA GLY A 23 3.48 -11.26 -4.76
C GLY A 23 3.98 -11.21 -6.20
N ALA A 24 5.28 -10.94 -6.41
CA ALA A 24 5.89 -10.93 -7.73
C ALA A 24 5.82 -12.31 -8.40
N GLN A 25 6.10 -13.39 -7.66
CA GLN A 25 5.96 -14.75 -8.19
C GLN A 25 4.52 -15.07 -8.62
N TYR A 26 3.53 -14.70 -7.81
CA TYR A 26 2.12 -14.88 -8.17
C TYR A 26 1.71 -14.01 -9.36
N ALA A 27 2.27 -12.81 -9.51
CA ALA A 27 2.01 -11.92 -10.64
C ALA A 27 2.55 -12.51 -11.94
N PHE A 28 3.79 -13.01 -11.93
CA PHE A 28 4.37 -13.71 -13.08
C PHE A 28 3.64 -15.02 -13.42
N ALA A 29 3.02 -15.66 -12.42
CA ALA A 29 2.16 -16.81 -12.62
C ALA A 29 0.74 -16.47 -13.11
N GLY A 30 0.44 -15.18 -13.38
CA GLY A 30 -0.88 -14.73 -13.85
C GLY A 30 -2.00 -14.90 -12.81
N LYS A 31 -1.66 -15.06 -11.53
CA LYS A 31 -2.61 -15.33 -10.47
C LYS A 31 -3.04 -14.03 -9.78
N SER A 32 -4.34 -13.81 -9.66
CA SER A 32 -4.92 -12.64 -8.98
C SER A 32 -4.52 -12.51 -7.51
N LEU A 33 -4.07 -13.61 -6.89
CA LEU A 33 -3.53 -13.65 -5.53
C LEU A 33 -2.33 -12.71 -5.32
N ALA A 34 -1.62 -12.34 -6.38
CA ALA A 34 -0.56 -11.34 -6.35
C ALA A 34 -1.01 -9.99 -5.78
N LEU A 35 -2.23 -9.56 -6.15
CA LEU A 35 -2.81 -8.30 -5.67
C LEU A 35 -2.97 -8.29 -4.16
N LEU A 36 -3.25 -9.46 -3.56
CA LEU A 36 -3.44 -9.58 -2.12
C LEU A 36 -2.10 -9.45 -1.38
N PHE A 37 -1.03 -10.07 -1.89
CA PHE A 37 0.32 -9.93 -1.32
C PHE A 37 0.89 -8.52 -1.48
N PHE A 38 0.72 -7.91 -2.66
CA PHE A 38 1.12 -6.52 -2.88
C PHE A 38 0.27 -5.54 -2.06
N GLY A 39 -1.03 -5.79 -1.94
CA GLY A 39 -1.93 -5.01 -1.09
C GLY A 39 -1.52 -5.08 0.39
N LEU A 40 -1.16 -6.26 0.88
CA LEU A 40 -0.67 -6.44 2.26
C LEU A 40 0.67 -5.73 2.48
N ALA A 41 1.62 -5.86 1.56
CA ALA A 41 2.90 -5.14 1.64
C ALA A 41 2.70 -3.62 1.63
N ALA A 42 1.82 -3.12 0.74
CA ALA A 42 1.45 -1.71 0.68
C ALA A 42 0.73 -1.24 1.94
N LEU A 43 -0.09 -2.07 2.56
CA LEU A 43 -0.77 -1.77 3.82
C LEU A 43 0.24 -1.64 4.97
N VAL A 44 1.20 -2.55 5.08
CA VAL A 44 2.24 -2.51 6.12
C VAL A 44 3.12 -1.26 5.96
N LEU A 45 3.60 -0.99 4.75
CA LEU A 45 4.40 0.22 4.44
C LEU A 45 3.58 1.51 4.59
N GLY A 46 2.31 1.45 4.20
CA GLY A 46 1.36 2.56 4.30
C GLY A 46 1.05 2.90 5.75
N VAL A 47 0.85 1.91 6.62
CA VAL A 47 0.60 2.12 8.05
C VAL A 47 1.78 2.83 8.70
N GLU A 48 3.02 2.39 8.46
CA GLU A 48 4.19 3.08 9.03
C GLU A 48 4.31 4.53 8.55
N ARG A 49 4.00 4.79 7.27
CA ARG A 49 4.09 6.15 6.74
C ARG A 49 2.92 7.03 7.18
N TYR A 50 1.71 6.50 7.21
CA TYR A 50 0.46 7.25 7.29
C TYR A 50 -0.21 7.26 8.66
N VAL A 51 0.08 6.30 9.54
CA VAL A 51 -0.34 6.37 10.95
C VAL A 51 0.57 7.32 11.76
N LEU A 52 1.81 7.53 11.31
CA LEU A 52 2.75 8.49 11.92
C LEU A 52 2.70 9.90 11.31
N THR A 53 2.01 10.10 10.19
CA THR A 53 1.72 11.44 9.63
C THR A 53 0.20 11.61 9.47
N PRO A 54 -0.50 12.14 10.50
CA PRO A 54 -1.96 12.06 10.57
C PRO A 54 -2.71 12.93 9.54
N ASP A 55 -2.10 13.96 8.95
CA ASP A 55 -2.86 14.95 8.16
C ASP A 55 -2.99 14.66 6.66
N ASP A 56 -1.97 14.15 5.97
CA ASP A 56 -1.93 14.24 4.49
C ASP A 56 -2.70 13.13 3.74
N VAL A 57 -3.22 12.13 4.44
CA VAL A 57 -3.51 10.81 3.83
C VAL A 57 -4.96 10.39 3.99
N ALA A 58 -5.53 10.69 5.15
CA ALA A 58 -6.94 10.45 5.39
C ALA A 58 -7.77 11.16 4.31
N ILE A 59 -7.35 12.36 3.89
CA ILE A 59 -7.98 13.15 2.84
C ILE A 59 -7.80 12.48 1.47
N ALA A 60 -6.58 12.09 1.09
CA ALA A 60 -6.33 11.48 -0.23
C ALA A 60 -6.98 10.09 -0.40
N ALA A 61 -7.06 9.29 0.67
CA ALA A 61 -7.75 8.01 0.66
C ALA A 61 -9.28 8.19 0.61
N ALA A 62 -9.82 9.15 1.37
CA ALA A 62 -11.23 9.52 1.28
C ALA A 62 -11.59 10.02 -0.13
N GLU A 63 -10.77 10.87 -0.74
CA GLU A 63 -10.98 11.35 -2.11
C GLU A 63 -10.94 10.23 -3.14
N ARG A 64 -10.06 9.24 -3.02
CA ARG A 64 -10.01 8.10 -3.96
C ARG A 64 -11.20 7.17 -3.81
N VAL A 65 -11.65 6.93 -2.58
CA VAL A 65 -12.86 6.11 -2.33
C VAL A 65 -14.09 6.87 -2.81
N VAL A 66 -14.21 8.17 -2.52
CA VAL A 66 -15.28 9.03 -3.05
C VAL A 66 -15.24 9.09 -4.57
N GLY A 67 -14.09 9.28 -5.20
CA GLY A 67 -13.98 9.34 -6.66
C GLY A 67 -14.24 8.00 -7.36
N THR A 68 -14.03 6.87 -6.67
CA THR A 68 -14.35 5.53 -7.19
C THR A 68 -15.83 5.18 -6.98
N VAL A 69 -16.42 5.62 -5.86
CA VAL A 69 -17.86 5.43 -5.55
C VAL A 69 -18.75 6.40 -6.33
N ALA A 70 -18.31 7.64 -6.53
CA ALA A 70 -19.06 8.65 -7.30
C ALA A 70 -18.99 8.41 -8.82
N ARG A 71 -18.15 7.50 -9.29
CA ARG A 71 -18.14 7.05 -10.69
C ARG A 71 -19.16 5.92 -10.85
N ASP A 72 -20.43 6.29 -10.83
CA ASP A 72 -21.52 5.44 -11.30
C ASP A 72 -21.42 5.24 -12.84
N PRO A 73 -21.94 4.11 -13.36
CA PRO A 73 -21.52 3.49 -14.61
C PRO A 73 -22.26 4.04 -15.85
N ASP A 74 -22.11 5.32 -16.17
CA ASP A 74 -22.69 5.90 -17.39
C ASP A 74 -21.64 6.68 -18.20
N GLU A 75 -20.70 6.00 -18.85
CA GLU A 75 -20.00 6.53 -20.03
C GLU A 75 -19.75 5.38 -21.03
N GLU A 76 -20.66 5.25 -22.02
CA GLU A 76 -20.45 4.53 -23.29
C GLU A 76 -19.31 5.14 -24.11
#